data_AF-A0A8J7U7P7-F1
#
_entry.id   AF-A0A8J7U7P7-F1
#
_cell.length_a   1.000
_cell.length_b   1.000
_cell.length_c   1.000
_cell.angle_alpha   90.00
_cell.angle_beta   90.00
_cell.angle_gamma   90.00
#
_symmetry.space_group_name_H-M   'P 1'
#
loop_
_entity.id
_entity.type
_entity.pdbx_description
1 polymer ?
#
loop_
_entity_poly.entity_id
_entity_poly.type
_entity_poly.pdbx_seq_one_letter_code
_entity_poly.pdbx_strand_id
1 'polypeptide(L)'
;MSLFLAILASFFLITGALVSLLAAIGFMRFPDFFLRLHASSKSGSLGIILIIIGYCLVTPDLSTVFKASVIAMLLFVKSPIGSMALARAAYLVKEKMWETKIDQWKDDLKKELQEQSRREKAAAQGTQKA
;
A
#
# COMPACT_ATOMS: atom_id res chain seq x y z
N MET A 1 14.37 -33.37 -3.20
CA MET A 1 14.15 -32.20 -4.06
C MET A 1 15.00 -32.36 -5.31
N SER A 2 14.45 -32.19 -6.51
CA SER A 2 15.27 -32.16 -7.72
C SER A 2 16.09 -30.86 -7.74
N LEU A 3 17.35 -30.94 -8.20
CA LEU A 3 18.27 -29.79 -8.28
C LEU A 3 17.63 -28.61 -9.04
N PHE A 4 16.86 -28.93 -10.08
CA PHE A 4 16.13 -27.96 -10.89
C PHE A 4 15.12 -27.13 -10.07
N LEU A 5 14.31 -27.77 -9.21
CA LEU A 5 13.35 -27.06 -8.36
C LEU A 5 14.07 -26.15 -7.36
N ALA A 6 15.21 -26.58 -6.82
CA ALA A 6 15.98 -25.78 -5.88
C ALA A 6 16.56 -24.51 -6.52
N ILE A 7 17.07 -24.60 -7.75
CA ILE A 7 17.57 -23.45 -8.51
C ILE A 7 16.43 -22.46 -8.80
N LEU A 8 15.28 -22.98 -9.26
CA LEU A 8 14.12 -22.14 -9.58
C LEU A 8 13.55 -21.44 -8.34
N ALA A 9 13.44 -22.15 -7.21
CA ALA A 9 13.00 -21.57 -5.95
C ALA A 9 13.98 -20.48 -5.45
N SER A 10 15.28 -20.76 -5.53
CA SER A 10 16.32 -19.79 -5.14
C SER A 10 16.26 -18.53 -5.99
N PHE A 11 16.03 -18.67 -7.30
CA PHE A 11 15.86 -17.53 -8.19
C PHE A 11 14.67 -16.64 -7.79
N PHE A 12 13.51 -17.25 -7.49
CA PHE A 12 12.32 -16.51 -7.03
C PHE A 12 12.55 -15.82 -5.68
N LEU A 13 13.20 -16.49 -4.73
CA LEU A 13 13.50 -15.93 -3.42
C LEU A 13 14.49 -14.76 -3.51
N ILE A 14 15.57 -14.91 -4.27
CA ILE A 14 16.57 -13.84 -4.46
C ILE A 14 15.94 -12.64 -5.18
N THR A 15 15.20 -12.88 -6.26
CA THR A 15 14.54 -11.79 -7.01
C THR A 15 13.49 -11.09 -6.14
N GLY A 16 12.69 -11.85 -5.37
CA GLY A 16 11.73 -11.28 -4.42
C GLY A 16 12.41 -10.44 -3.34
N ALA A 17 13.52 -10.91 -2.77
CA ALA A 17 14.31 -10.16 -1.79
C ALA A 17 14.90 -8.86 -2.38
N LEU A 18 15.41 -8.90 -3.62
CA LEU A 18 15.90 -7.71 -4.32
C LEU A 18 14.78 -6.69 -4.56
N VAL A 19 13.59 -7.14 -4.95
CA VAL A 19 12.42 -6.26 -5.13
C VAL A 19 11.97 -5.66 -3.80
N SER A 20 12.01 -6.41 -2.70
CA SER A 20 11.74 -5.89 -1.36
C SER A 20 12.78 -4.88 -0.90
N LEU A 21 14.06 -5.08 -1.23
CA LEU A 21 15.12 -4.13 -0.96
C LEU A 21 14.92 -2.83 -1.76
N LEU A 22 14.60 -2.94 -3.05
CA LEU A 22 14.27 -1.78 -3.90
C LEU A 22 13.04 -1.03 -3.39
N ALA A 23 12.05 -1.73 -2.85
CA ALA A 23 10.88 -1.11 -2.21
C ALA A 23 11.29 -0.23 -1.03
N ALA A 24 12.15 -0.75 -0.15
CA ALA A 24 12.65 -0.02 1.03
C ALA A 24 13.51 1.19 0.63
N ILE A 25 14.38 1.02 -0.37
CA ILE A 25 15.20 2.12 -0.91
C ILE A 25 14.31 3.19 -1.55
N GLY A 26 13.32 2.78 -2.35
CA GLY A 26 12.34 3.69 -2.95
C GLY A 26 11.61 4.51 -1.89
N PHE A 27 11.13 3.85 -0.83
CA PHE A 27 10.48 4.52 0.29
C PHE A 27 11.38 5.58 0.98
N MET A 28 12.68 5.31 1.13
CA MET A 28 13.62 6.29 1.71
C MET A 28 14.01 7.42 0.75
N ARG A 29 14.07 7.15 -0.57
CA ARG A 29 14.63 8.10 -1.55
C ARG A 29 13.59 9.09 -2.09
N PHE A 30 12.31 8.73 -2.12
CA PHE A 30 11.30 9.65 -2.65
C PHE A 30 11.07 10.84 -1.70
N PRO A 31 10.98 12.09 -2.23
CA PRO A 31 10.84 13.29 -1.41
C PRO A 31 9.40 13.56 -0.94
N ASP A 32 8.40 13.00 -1.62
CA ASP A 32 6.97 13.21 -1.34
C ASP A 32 6.31 11.94 -0.78
N PHE A 33 5.44 12.08 0.21
CA PHE A 33 4.62 11.02 0.78
C PHE A 33 3.86 10.20 -0.27
N PHE A 34 3.24 10.84 -1.27
CA PHE A 34 2.46 10.13 -2.29
C PHE A 34 3.36 9.29 -3.20
N LEU A 35 4.54 9.82 -3.54
CA LEU A 35 5.55 9.09 -4.31
C LEU A 35 6.13 7.91 -3.50
N ARG A 36 6.38 8.08 -2.19
CA ARG A 36 6.78 6.99 -1.29
C ARG A 36 5.73 5.88 -1.21
N LEU A 37 4.46 6.26 -1.11
CA LEU A 37 3.35 5.33 -1.01
C LEU A 37 3.19 4.50 -2.29
N HIS A 38 3.29 5.15 -3.46
CA HIS A 38 3.23 4.45 -4.75
C HIS A 38 4.39 3.45 -4.92
N ALA A 39 5.62 3.89 -4.59
CA ALA A 39 6.81 3.05 -4.68
C ALA A 39 6.72 1.83 -3.77
N SER A 40 6.30 2.03 -2.51
CA SER A 40 6.16 0.96 -1.52
C SER A 40 5.05 -0.03 -1.90
N SER A 41 3.87 0.45 -2.31
CA SER A 41 2.73 -0.43 -2.61
C SER A 41 2.97 -1.31 -3.84
N LYS A 42 3.52 -0.75 -4.93
CA LYS A 42 3.78 -1.49 -6.17
C LYS A 42 4.90 -2.51 -6.01
N SER A 43 6.02 -2.09 -5.40
CA SER A 43 7.19 -2.94 -5.23
C SER A 43 6.99 -3.98 -4.10
N GLY A 44 6.36 -3.59 -3.00
CA GLY A 44 6.11 -4.48 -1.87
C GLY A 44 5.19 -5.65 -2.22
N SER A 45 4.11 -5.40 -2.97
CA SER A 45 3.15 -6.44 -3.35
C SER A 45 3.80 -7.48 -4.29
N LEU A 46 4.59 -7.04 -5.26
CA LEU A 46 5.33 -7.93 -6.16
C LEU A 46 6.38 -8.76 -5.42
N GLY A 47 7.18 -8.14 -4.55
CA GLY A 47 8.23 -8.85 -3.81
C GLY A 47 7.68 -9.99 -2.95
N ILE A 48 6.58 -9.73 -2.24
CA ILE A 48 5.92 -10.75 -1.40
C ILE A 48 5.38 -11.91 -2.23
N ILE A 49 4.74 -11.63 -3.38
CA ILE A 49 4.22 -12.68 -4.27
C ILE A 49 5.36 -13.57 -4.78
N LEU A 50 6.50 -12.99 -5.18
CA LEU A 50 7.66 -13.75 -5.63
C LEU A 50 8.23 -14.66 -4.53
N ILE A 51 8.33 -14.16 -3.31
CA ILE A 51 8.81 -14.94 -2.16
C ILE A 51 7.86 -16.10 -1.85
N ILE A 52 6.55 -15.86 -1.88
CA ILE A 52 5.55 -16.90 -1.64
C ILE A 52 5.60 -18.00 -2.71
N ILE A 53 5.77 -17.63 -3.99
CA ILE A 53 5.95 -18.61 -5.07
C ILE A 53 7.22 -19.45 -4.83
N GLY A 54 8.33 -18.81 -4.48
CA GLY A 54 9.57 -19.51 -4.14
C GLY A 54 9.40 -20.47 -2.95
N TYR A 55 8.68 -20.06 -1.91
CA TYR A 55 8.38 -20.89 -0.74
C TYR A 55 7.51 -22.11 -1.09
N CYS A 56 6.47 -21.93 -1.90
CA CYS A 56 5.62 -23.03 -2.39
C CYS A 56 6.39 -24.06 -3.22
N LEU A 57 7.44 -23.65 -3.94
CA LEU A 57 8.30 -24.56 -4.70
C LEU A 57 9.23 -25.40 -3.82
N VAL A 58 9.64 -24.89 -2.64
CA VAL A 58 10.48 -25.62 -1.68
C VAL A 58 9.66 -26.64 -0.89
N THR A 59 8.46 -26.24 -0.48
CA THR A 59 7.57 -27.06 0.36
C THR A 59 6.23 -27.25 -0.36
N PRO A 60 6.15 -28.19 -1.32
CA PRO A 60 4.95 -28.41 -2.14
C PRO A 60 3.87 -29.21 -1.41
N ASP A 61 3.60 -28.87 -0.15
CA ASP A 61 2.51 -29.45 0.62
C ASP A 61 1.20 -28.70 0.34
N LEU A 62 0.11 -29.43 0.10
CA LEU A 62 -1.17 -28.84 -0.31
C LEU A 62 -1.75 -27.89 0.75
N SER A 63 -1.58 -28.21 2.04
CA SER A 63 -2.01 -27.33 3.13
C SER A 63 -1.19 -26.04 3.15
N THR A 64 0.11 -26.17 2.92
CA THR A 64 1.06 -25.05 2.89
C THR A 64 0.78 -24.11 1.72
N VAL A 65 0.61 -24.64 0.52
CA VAL A 65 0.29 -23.86 -0.68
C VAL A 65 -1.04 -23.15 -0.55
N PHE A 66 -2.07 -23.81 0.02
CA PHE A 66 -3.37 -23.18 0.24
C PHE A 66 -3.27 -21.99 1.22
N LYS A 67 -2.62 -22.18 2.37
CA LYS A 67 -2.40 -21.09 3.34
C LYS A 67 -1.60 -19.94 2.72
N ALA A 68 -0.54 -20.25 1.98
CA ALA A 68 0.31 -19.27 1.34
C ALA A 68 -0.44 -18.46 0.26
N SER A 69 -1.31 -19.12 -0.51
CA SER A 69 -2.19 -18.47 -1.50
C SER A 69 -3.18 -17.51 -0.84
N VAL A 70 -3.82 -17.92 0.25
CA VAL A 70 -4.73 -17.05 1.03
C VAL A 70 -3.99 -15.82 1.57
N ILE A 71 -2.78 -16.00 2.11
CA ILE A 71 -1.94 -14.89 2.59
C ILE A 71 -1.60 -13.94 1.43
N ALA A 72 -1.18 -14.47 0.28
CA ALA A 72 -0.87 -13.66 -0.90
C ALA A 72 -2.08 -12.82 -1.34
N MET A 73 -3.26 -13.43 -1.42
CA MET A 73 -4.50 -12.75 -1.79
C MET A 73 -4.87 -11.65 -0.79
N LEU A 74 -4.80 -11.94 0.53
CA LEU A 74 -5.09 -10.96 1.57
C LEU A 74 -4.13 -9.77 1.53
N LEU A 75 -2.84 -10.02 1.33
CA LEU A 75 -1.84 -8.94 1.22
C LEU A 75 -2.04 -8.12 -0.05
N PHE A 76 -2.39 -8.78 -1.16
CA PHE A 76 -2.70 -8.10 -2.42
C PHE A 76 -3.90 -7.17 -2.31
N VAL A 77 -4.96 -7.58 -1.60
CA VAL A 77 -6.16 -6.75 -1.39
C VAL A 77 -5.93 -5.67 -0.32
N LYS A 78 -5.18 -5.96 0.74
CA LYS A 78 -4.85 -4.99 1.79
C LYS A 78 -4.02 -3.81 1.26
N SER A 79 -3.09 -4.07 0.34
CA SER A 79 -2.19 -3.07 -0.24
C SER A 79 -2.90 -1.85 -0.86
N PRO A 80 -3.85 -2.01 -1.81
CA PRO A 80 -4.58 -0.89 -2.38
C PRO A 80 -5.47 -0.20 -1.34
N ILE A 81 -6.18 -0.95 -0.48
CA ILE A 81 -7.05 -0.37 0.55
C ILE A 81 -6.26 0.53 1.51
N GLY A 82 -5.12 0.04 2.00
CA GLY A 82 -4.23 0.80 2.87
C GLY A 82 -3.68 2.05 2.18
N SER A 83 -3.23 1.93 0.93
CA SER A 83 -2.70 3.06 0.17
C SER A 83 -3.76 4.13 -0.12
N MET A 84 -5.00 3.75 -0.47
CA MET A 84 -6.08 4.71 -0.73
C MET A 84 -6.49 5.46 0.53
N ALA A 85 -6.61 4.76 1.66
CA ALA A 85 -6.92 5.38 2.95
C ALA A 85 -5.81 6.34 3.41
N LEU A 86 -4.55 5.91 3.30
CA LEU A 86 -3.38 6.73 3.64
C LEU A 86 -3.25 7.96 2.73
N ALA A 87 -3.46 7.79 1.42
CA ALA A 87 -3.43 8.90 0.46
C ALA A 87 -4.50 9.95 0.79
N ARG A 88 -5.74 9.53 1.07
CA ARG A 88 -6.83 10.45 1.45
C ARG A 88 -6.52 11.17 2.75
N ALA A 89 -6.01 10.46 3.75
CA ALA A 89 -5.64 11.06 5.04
C ALA A 89 -4.51 12.09 4.88
N ALA A 90 -3.44 11.76 4.15
CA ALA A 90 -2.34 12.67 3.88
C ALA A 90 -2.79 13.92 3.10
N TYR A 91 -3.73 13.73 2.17
CA TYR A 91 -4.31 14.83 1.41
C TYR A 91 -5.17 15.76 2.30
N LEU A 92 -5.92 15.21 3.25
CA LEU A 92 -6.70 15.99 4.24
C LEU A 92 -5.80 16.80 5.19
N VAL A 93 -4.67 16.23 5.60
CA VAL A 93 -3.66 16.91 6.46
C VAL A 93 -2.81 17.92 5.67
N LYS A 94 -3.01 18.03 4.35
CA LYS A 94 -2.28 18.92 3.43
C LYS A 94 -0.76 18.66 3.44
N GLU A 95 -0.39 17.38 3.40
CA GLU A 95 1.00 16.98 3.26
C GLU A 95 1.65 17.59 2.02
N LYS A 96 2.96 17.83 2.10
CA LYS A 96 3.71 18.52 1.04
C LYS A 96 3.80 17.64 -0.20
N MET A 97 3.03 18.00 -1.22
CA MET A 97 3.06 17.36 -2.54
C MET A 97 4.23 17.90 -3.39
N TRP A 98 4.82 17.05 -4.22
CA TRP A 98 5.80 17.41 -5.24
C TRP A 98 5.11 18.20 -6.36
N GLU A 99 5.69 19.35 -6.78
CA GLU A 99 5.27 20.25 -7.87
C GLU A 99 4.11 19.73 -8.76
N THR A 100 2.88 19.80 -8.26
CA THR A 100 1.70 19.30 -8.98
C THR A 100 1.22 20.39 -9.93
N LYS A 101 1.32 20.17 -11.24
CA LYS A 101 0.91 21.16 -12.25
C LYS A 101 -0.61 21.35 -12.33
N ILE A 102 -1.38 20.30 -12.06
CA ILE A 102 -2.86 20.31 -12.11
C ILE A 102 -3.37 19.48 -10.93
N ASP A 103 -4.15 20.10 -10.06
CA ASP A 103 -4.83 19.44 -8.94
C ASP A 103 -6.34 19.64 -9.10
N GLN A 104 -7.02 18.62 -9.62
CA GLN A 104 -8.48 18.61 -9.79
C GLN A 104 -9.22 18.34 -8.49
N TRP A 105 -8.57 17.73 -7.50
CA TRP A 105 -9.20 17.34 -6.24
C TRP A 105 -9.28 18.51 -5.25
N LYS A 106 -8.58 19.60 -5.51
CA LYS A 106 -8.59 20.81 -4.68
C LYS A 106 -9.99 21.35 -4.40
N ASP A 107 -10.88 21.31 -5.39
CA ASP A 107 -12.23 21.86 -5.26
C ASP A 107 -13.19 20.91 -4.53
N ASP A 108 -13.05 19.61 -4.73
CA ASP A 108 -13.87 18.61 -4.02
C ASP A 108 -13.47 18.53 -2.53
N LEU A 109 -12.19 18.66 -2.20
CA LEU A 109 -11.74 18.75 -0.82
C LEU A 109 -12.27 20.00 -0.10
N LYS A 110 -12.29 21.15 -0.79
CA LYS A 110 -12.84 22.38 -0.20
C LYS A 110 -14.31 22.19 0.18
N LYS A 111 -15.09 21.51 -0.66
CA LYS A 111 -16.49 21.18 -0.36
C LYS A 111 -16.60 20.28 0.86
N GLU A 112 -15.83 19.19 0.92
CA GLU A 112 -15.82 18.27 2.07
C GLU A 112 -15.47 18.98 3.39
N LEU A 113 -14.41 19.81 3.40
CA LEU A 113 -13.99 20.57 4.58
C LEU A 113 -15.04 21.61 5.01
N GLN A 114 -15.69 22.27 4.06
CA GLN A 114 -16.77 23.22 4.34
C GLN A 114 -17.99 22.51 4.95
N GLU A 115 -18.36 21.33 4.44
CA GLU A 115 -19.43 20.52 5.01
C GLU A 115 -19.10 20.04 6.42
N GLN A 116 -17.86 19.58 6.68
CA GLN A 116 -17.41 19.21 8.02
C GLN A 116 -17.51 20.40 8.99
N SER A 117 -17.00 21.56 8.59
CA SER A 117 -17.11 22.79 9.40
C SER A 117 -18.56 23.20 9.66
N ARG A 118 -19.47 23.02 8.69
CA ARG A 118 -20.91 23.27 8.87
C ARG A 118 -21.53 22.28 9.86
N ARG A 119 -21.17 21.01 9.78
CA ARG A 119 -21.65 19.95 10.69
C ARG A 119 -21.16 20.17 12.11
N GLU A 120 -19.89 20.52 12.30
CA GLU A 120 -19.33 20.85 13.61
C GLU A 120 -20.03 22.07 14.23
N LYS A 121 -20.25 23.14 13.44
CA LYS A 121 -21.00 24.32 13.90
C LYS A 121 -22.45 24.00 14.25
N ALA A 122 -23.12 23.16 13.47
CA ALA A 122 -24.48 22.71 13.77
C ALA A 122 -24.55 21.86 15.04
N ALA A 123 -23.57 20.97 15.26
CA ALA A 123 -23.46 20.18 16.48
C ALA A 123 -23.20 21.05 17.72
N ALA A 124 -22.31 22.04 17.62
CA ALA A 124 -22.01 22.99 18.69
C ALA A 124 -23.20 23.93 19.01
N GLN A 125 -24.00 24.32 18.01
CA GLN A 125 -25.20 25.14 18.20
C GLN A 125 -26.36 24.36 18.84
N GLY A 126 -26.46 23.05 18.58
CA GLY A 126 -27.45 22.18 19.21
C GLY A 126 -27.22 21.98 20.71
N THR A 127 -25.95 22.01 21.16
CA THR A 127 -25.59 21.88 22.57
C THR A 127 -25.79 23.16 23.39
N GLN A 128 -25.90 24.33 22.74
CA GLN A 128 -26.09 25.62 23.41
C GLN A 128 -27.57 26.00 23.59
N LYS A 129 -28.49 25.22 23.00
CA LYS A 129 -29.96 25.43 23.06
C LYS A 129 -30.70 24.38 23.89
N ALA A 130 -30.00 23.37 24.41
CA ALA A 130 -30.51 22.40 25.38
C ALA A 130 -30.04 22.78 26.78
#